data_AF-A0A958QEJ2-F1
#
_entry.id   AF-A0A958QEJ2-F1
#
_cell.length_a   1.000
_cell.length_b   1.000
_cell.length_c   1.000
_cell.angle_alpha   90.00
_cell.angle_beta   90.00
_cell.angle_gamma   90.00
#
_symmetry.space_group_name_H-M   'P 1'
#
loop_
_entity.id
_entity.type
_entity.pdbx_description
1 polymer ?
#
loop_
_entity_poly.entity_id
_entity_poly.type
_entity_poly.pdbx_seq_one_letter_code
_entity_poly.pdbx_strand_id
1 'polypeptide(L)'
;MNKEWAVDVTVTKGLIVAYKVKADEQLANALAASFILVAMADSQLDMREVTRFYETLKGKGPLNELISAEFEQAFNNIHEQLVENFELGYQKASDAIRAYKGDSEKSELIIKLAQAAAVADEKLKDIENKAIAKICEMLGLDPKKY
;
A
#
# COMPACT_ATOMS: atom_id res chain seq x y z
N MET A 1 -28.60 -9.93 -26.03
CA MET A 1 -28.52 -11.12 -25.16
C MET A 1 -27.16 -11.09 -24.47
N ASN A 2 -27.07 -10.48 -23.29
CA ASN A 2 -25.86 -10.56 -22.46
C ASN A 2 -26.11 -11.59 -21.38
N LYS A 3 -25.28 -12.64 -21.36
CA LYS A 3 -25.31 -13.68 -20.33
C LYS A 3 -24.58 -13.17 -19.10
N GLU A 4 -25.32 -13.20 -17.99
CA GLU A 4 -24.86 -13.02 -16.62
C GLU A 4 -23.74 -14.01 -16.30
N TRP A 5 -22.71 -13.52 -15.59
CA TRP A 5 -21.84 -14.37 -14.78
C TRP A 5 -22.02 -13.94 -13.33
N ALA A 6 -22.79 -14.74 -12.61
CA ALA A 6 -22.89 -14.68 -11.16
C ALA A 6 -21.64 -15.33 -10.57
N VAL A 7 -20.92 -14.59 -9.72
CA VAL A 7 -19.95 -15.16 -8.78
C VAL A 7 -20.52 -15.01 -7.38
N ASP A 8 -20.87 -16.15 -6.79
CA ASP A 8 -21.26 -16.27 -5.39
C ASP A 8 -19.99 -16.10 -4.54
N VAL A 9 -19.82 -14.90 -3.99
CA VAL A 9 -18.68 -14.55 -3.15
C VAL A 9 -19.16 -14.38 -1.72
N THR A 10 -19.51 -15.49 -1.07
CA THR A 10 -20.00 -15.49 0.32
C THR A 10 -18.90 -15.18 1.35
N VAL A 11 -17.67 -14.85 0.94
CA VAL A 11 -16.57 -14.37 1.80
C VAL A 11 -16.39 -12.84 1.72
N THR A 12 -16.98 -12.15 0.75
CA THR A 12 -16.86 -10.69 0.57
C THR A 12 -18.12 -9.94 1.00
N LYS A 13 -18.49 -10.00 2.28
CA LYS A 13 -19.52 -9.09 2.81
C LYS A 13 -18.96 -7.82 3.48
N GLY A 14 -17.63 -7.68 3.56
CA GLY A 14 -16.98 -6.47 4.08
C GLY A 14 -16.00 -5.77 3.12
N LEU A 15 -15.74 -6.34 1.94
CA LEU A 15 -14.69 -5.86 1.02
C LEU A 15 -15.23 -5.09 -0.20
N ILE A 16 -16.55 -5.02 -0.35
CA ILE A 16 -17.24 -4.42 -1.50
C ILE A 16 -18.04 -3.21 -1.01
N VAL A 17 -17.33 -2.20 -0.52
CA VAL A 17 -17.78 -0.82 -0.71
C VAL A 17 -16.81 -0.27 -1.75
N ALA A 18 -17.34 -0.02 -2.94
CA ALA A 18 -16.59 0.30 -4.13
C ALA A 18 -15.72 1.54 -3.91
N TYR A 19 -14.40 1.35 -3.80
CA TYR A 19 -13.44 2.43 -3.97
C TYR A 19 -13.53 2.91 -5.41
N LYS A 20 -14.41 3.88 -5.66
CA LYS A 20 -14.36 4.72 -6.85
C LYS A 20 -13.48 5.93 -6.59
N VAL A 21 -12.39 5.72 -5.85
CA VAL A 21 -11.40 6.74 -5.52
C VAL A 21 -10.35 6.70 -6.62
N LYS A 22 -10.44 7.63 -7.57
CA LYS A 22 -9.31 7.89 -8.45
C LYS A 22 -8.18 8.37 -7.55
N ALA A 23 -7.03 7.70 -7.59
CA ALA A 23 -5.84 8.22 -6.93
C ALA A 23 -5.51 9.56 -7.59
N ASP A 24 -5.71 10.65 -6.83
CA ASP A 24 -5.00 11.88 -7.12
C ASP A 24 -3.53 11.70 -6.72
N GLU A 25 -2.68 12.63 -7.13
CA GLU A 25 -1.24 12.57 -6.87
C GLU A 25 -0.93 12.40 -5.37
N GLN A 26 -1.73 12.99 -4.49
CA GLN A 26 -1.53 12.91 -3.04
C GLN A 26 -1.80 11.50 -2.52
N LEU A 27 -2.87 10.86 -2.98
CA LEU A 27 -3.20 9.51 -2.57
C LEU A 27 -2.20 8.51 -3.15
N ALA A 28 -1.77 8.71 -4.40
CA ALA A 28 -0.73 7.90 -5.02
C ALA A 28 0.59 7.97 -4.22
N ASN A 29 0.97 9.16 -3.74
CA ASN A 29 2.13 9.35 -2.86
C ASN A 29 2.00 8.60 -1.54
N ALA A 30 0.85 8.66 -0.86
CA ALA A 30 0.66 7.95 0.41
C ALA A 30 0.66 6.42 0.24
N LEU A 31 0.06 5.94 -0.86
CA LEU A 31 0.06 4.51 -1.20
C LEU A 31 1.47 4.02 -1.50
N ALA A 32 2.20 4.71 -2.38
CA ALA A 32 3.58 4.37 -2.71
C ALA A 32 4.49 4.43 -1.48
N ALA A 33 4.32 5.44 -0.62
CA ALA A 33 5.01 5.56 0.66
C ALA A 33 4.74 4.35 1.57
N SER A 34 3.48 3.93 1.71
CA SER A 34 3.13 2.79 2.58
C SER A 34 3.71 1.47 2.07
N PHE A 35 3.76 1.30 0.75
CA PHE A 35 4.36 0.13 0.13
C PHE A 35 5.88 0.11 0.38
N ILE A 36 6.57 1.18 0.01
CA ILE A 36 8.04 1.21 0.03
C ILE A 36 8.60 1.16 1.45
N LEU A 37 7.93 1.74 2.43
CA LEU A 37 8.36 1.67 3.83
C LEU A 37 8.27 0.24 4.40
N VAL A 38 7.38 -0.60 3.88
CA VAL A 38 7.32 -2.03 4.22
C VAL A 38 8.36 -2.80 3.42
N ALA A 39 8.43 -2.58 2.11
CA ALA A 39 9.36 -3.28 1.23
C ALA A 39 10.83 -3.01 1.57
N MET A 40 11.16 -1.83 2.11
CA MET A 40 12.51 -1.47 2.53
C MET A 40 12.75 -1.64 4.04
N ALA A 41 11.87 -2.34 4.76
CA ALA A 41 11.96 -2.42 6.22
C ALA A 41 13.26 -3.06 6.71
N ASP A 42 13.88 -3.93 5.90
CA ASP A 42 15.17 -4.58 6.16
C ASP A 42 16.39 -3.84 5.56
N SER A 43 16.18 -2.61 5.07
CA SER A 43 17.18 -1.76 4.42
C SER A 43 17.69 -2.28 3.06
N GLN A 44 17.01 -3.24 2.44
CA GLN A 44 17.22 -3.60 1.05
C GLN A 44 15.89 -3.50 0.29
N LEU A 45 15.94 -3.08 -0.97
CA LEU A 45 14.79 -3.21 -1.87
C LEU A 45 15.17 -4.23 -2.92
N ASP A 46 14.52 -5.39 -2.91
CA ASP A 46 14.70 -6.37 -3.97
C ASP A 46 13.75 -6.04 -5.12
N MET A 47 14.29 -5.83 -6.33
CA MET A 47 13.45 -5.62 -7.53
C MET A 47 12.51 -6.80 -7.79
N ARG A 48 12.80 -7.99 -7.26
CA ARG A 48 11.90 -9.15 -7.29
C ARG A 48 10.68 -8.94 -6.39
N GLU A 49 10.81 -8.28 -5.25
CA GLU A 49 9.69 -7.93 -4.36
C GLU A 49 8.79 -6.88 -5.00
N VAL A 50 9.41 -5.87 -5.62
CA VAL A 50 8.69 -4.87 -6.43
C VAL A 50 7.90 -5.54 -7.55
N THR A 51 8.53 -6.46 -8.28
CA THR A 51 7.87 -7.22 -9.36
C THR A 51 6.72 -8.09 -8.83
N ARG A 52 6.95 -8.87 -7.77
CA ARG A 52 5.93 -9.70 -7.11
C ARG A 52 4.78 -8.90 -6.55
N PHE A 53 5.04 -7.69 -6.08
CA PHE A 53 4.00 -6.78 -5.63
C PHE A 53 3.11 -6.36 -6.80
N TYR A 54 3.69 -5.89 -7.92
CA TYR A 54 2.91 -5.59 -9.13
C TYR A 54 2.12 -6.81 -9.60
N GLU A 55 2.67 -8.02 -9.52
CA GLU A 55 1.95 -9.26 -9.82
C GLU A 55 0.85 -9.57 -8.80
N THR A 56 1.07 -9.34 -7.51
CA THR A 56 0.08 -9.54 -6.43
C THR A 56 -1.11 -8.60 -6.59
N LEU A 57 -0.88 -7.40 -7.11
CA LEU A 57 -1.93 -6.43 -7.39
C LEU A 57 -2.64 -6.72 -8.72
N LYS A 58 -1.92 -7.23 -9.73
CA LYS A 58 -2.49 -7.74 -10.99
C LYS A 58 -3.39 -8.94 -10.72
N GLY A 59 -4.69 -8.68 -10.59
CA GLY A 59 -5.72 -9.71 -10.35
C GLY A 59 -6.53 -9.50 -9.07
N LYS A 60 -6.12 -8.58 -8.19
CA LYS A 60 -6.87 -8.22 -6.97
C LYS A 60 -7.79 -7.01 -7.19
N GLY A 61 -8.77 -7.14 -8.09
CA GLY A 61 -9.90 -6.21 -8.22
C GLY A 61 -9.50 -4.71 -8.27
N PRO A 62 -10.13 -3.81 -7.48
CA PRO A 62 -9.95 -2.36 -7.57
C PRO A 62 -8.53 -1.86 -7.26
N LEU A 63 -7.66 -2.69 -6.67
CA LEU A 63 -6.25 -2.33 -6.48
C LEU A 63 -5.49 -2.23 -7.81
N ASN A 64 -5.95 -2.92 -8.86
CA ASN A 64 -5.38 -2.82 -10.20
C ASN A 64 -5.65 -1.46 -10.86
N GLU A 65 -6.69 -0.74 -10.41
CA GLU A 65 -6.98 0.64 -10.85
C GLU A 65 -6.15 1.69 -10.07
N LEU A 66 -5.55 1.28 -8.94
CA LEU A 66 -4.74 2.10 -8.06
C LEU A 66 -3.26 2.16 -8.46
N ILE A 67 -2.78 1.18 -9.21
CA ILE A 67 -1.48 1.27 -9.89
C ILE A 67 -1.68 2.05 -11.19
N SER A 68 -1.73 3.36 -11.05
CA SER A 68 -1.70 4.28 -12.17
C SER A 68 -0.28 4.76 -12.42
N ALA A 69 -0.06 5.50 -13.52
CA ALA A 69 1.23 6.13 -13.80
C ALA A 69 1.67 7.05 -12.63
N GLU A 70 0.71 7.65 -11.93
CA GLU A 70 0.94 8.47 -10.74
C GLU A 70 1.51 7.66 -9.57
N PHE A 71 1.06 6.40 -9.38
CA PHE A 71 1.64 5.52 -8.35
C PHE A 71 3.09 5.14 -8.69
N GLU A 72 3.37 4.75 -9.93
CA GLU A 72 4.72 4.39 -10.36
C GLU A 72 5.68 5.58 -10.22
N GLN A 73 5.23 6.77 -10.61
CA GLN A 73 5.99 8.01 -10.44
C GLN A 73 6.25 8.32 -8.96
N ALA A 74 5.22 8.24 -8.12
CA ALA A 74 5.34 8.44 -6.68
C ALA A 74 6.32 7.44 -6.05
N PHE A 75 6.24 6.16 -6.44
CA PHE A 75 7.13 5.11 -5.96
C PHE A 75 8.58 5.41 -6.28
N ASN A 76 8.88 5.70 -7.55
CA ASN A 76 10.24 6.02 -7.98
C ASN A 76 10.79 7.25 -7.26
N ASN A 77 9.99 8.31 -7.14
CA ASN A 77 10.40 9.54 -6.44
C ASN A 77 10.72 9.30 -4.97
N ILE A 78 9.90 8.52 -4.26
CA ILE A 78 10.12 8.23 -2.84
C ILE A 78 11.33 7.29 -2.67
N HIS A 79 11.48 6.30 -3.56
CA HIS A 79 12.63 5.41 -3.58
C HIS A 79 13.95 6.17 -3.74
N GLU A 80 14.04 7.05 -4.74
CA GLU A 80 15.21 7.90 -4.97
C GLU A 80 15.54 8.73 -3.72
N GLN A 81 14.54 9.34 -3.09
CA GLN A 81 14.75 10.12 -1.88
C GLN A 81 15.23 9.28 -0.69
N LEU A 82 14.72 8.06 -0.52
CA LEU A 82 15.16 7.13 0.53
C LEU A 82 16.61 6.67 0.30
N VAL A 83 17.01 6.47 -0.95
CA VAL A 83 18.38 6.09 -1.33
C VAL A 83 19.35 7.26 -1.16
N GLU A 84 18.97 8.47 -1.55
CA GLU A 84 19.81 9.67 -1.43
C GLU A 84 19.97 10.13 0.02
N ASN A 85 18.88 10.18 0.78
CA ASN A 85 18.85 10.57 2.18
C ASN A 85 17.69 9.89 2.89
N PHE A 86 18.01 8.75 3.53
CA PHE A 86 17.02 7.92 4.21
C PHE A 86 16.14 8.70 5.18
N GLU A 87 16.72 9.56 6.03
CA GLU A 87 15.96 10.31 7.04
C GLU A 87 14.94 11.26 6.38
N LEU A 88 15.37 12.00 5.36
CA LEU A 88 14.51 12.92 4.64
C LEU A 88 13.43 12.20 3.83
N GLY A 89 13.80 11.11 3.14
CA GLY A 89 12.87 10.27 2.39
C GLY A 89 11.82 9.63 3.31
N TYR A 90 12.26 9.10 4.45
CA TYR A 90 11.39 8.50 5.45
C TYR A 90 10.43 9.52 6.04
N GLN A 91 10.90 10.74 6.33
CA GLN A 91 10.06 11.82 6.82
C GLN A 91 8.96 12.18 5.79
N LYS A 92 9.32 12.38 4.53
CA LYS A 92 8.37 12.71 3.46
C LYS A 92 7.35 11.59 3.22
N ALA A 93 7.80 10.35 3.18
CA ALA A 93 6.92 9.18 3.07
C ALA A 93 5.94 9.12 4.26
N SER A 94 6.44 9.34 5.47
CA SER A 94 5.61 9.37 6.68
C SER A 94 4.59 10.51 6.65
N ASP A 95 4.95 11.69 6.16
CA ASP A 95 4.06 12.85 6.08
C ASP A 95 2.97 12.65 5.03
N ALA A 96 3.28 12.03 3.90
CA ALA A 96 2.29 11.63 2.90
C ALA A 96 1.24 10.67 3.49
N ILE A 97 1.65 9.70 4.31
CA ILE A 97 0.75 8.78 5.00
C ILE A 97 -0.08 9.52 6.07
N ARG A 98 0.56 10.35 6.90
CA ARG A 98 -0.13 11.10 7.97
C ARG A 98 -1.19 12.07 7.46
N ALA A 99 -1.07 12.56 6.23
CA ALA A 99 -2.08 13.40 5.59
C ALA A 99 -3.48 12.76 5.55
N TYR A 100 -3.55 11.42 5.65
CA TYR A 100 -4.80 10.66 5.64
C TYR A 100 -5.29 10.22 7.02
N LYS A 101 -4.59 10.62 8.10
CA LYS A 101 -5.02 10.33 9.47
C LYS A 101 -6.44 10.85 9.72
N GLY A 102 -7.33 9.96 10.14
CA GLY A 102 -8.74 10.27 10.42
C GLY A 102 -9.67 10.14 9.21
N ASP A 103 -9.15 9.97 7.99
CA ASP A 103 -9.94 9.55 6.82
C ASP A 103 -10.03 8.01 6.84
N SER A 104 -11.12 7.47 7.37
CA SER A 104 -11.27 6.03 7.59
C SER A 104 -11.20 5.20 6.31
N GLU A 105 -11.71 5.73 5.20
CA GLU A 105 -11.69 5.05 3.91
C GLU A 105 -10.26 5.03 3.38
N LYS A 106 -9.61 6.19 3.22
CA LYS A 106 -8.25 6.20 2.65
C LYS A 106 -7.22 5.55 3.56
N SER A 107 -7.36 5.67 4.88
CA SER A 107 -6.48 4.97 5.85
C SER A 107 -6.58 3.46 5.70
N GLU A 108 -7.79 2.93 5.54
CA GLU A 108 -8.02 1.49 5.33
C GLU A 108 -7.41 1.00 4.01
N LEU A 109 -7.43 1.83 2.97
CA LEU A 109 -6.79 1.50 1.71
C LEU A 109 -5.26 1.48 1.81
N ILE A 110 -4.68 2.49 2.46
CA ILE A 110 -3.23 2.60 2.67
C ILE A 110 -2.69 1.41 3.48
N ILE A 111 -3.37 1.02 4.56
CA ILE A 111 -2.92 -0.12 5.37
C ILE A 111 -3.03 -1.46 4.63
N LYS A 112 -4.10 -1.65 3.84
CA LYS A 112 -4.25 -2.85 3.01
C LYS A 112 -3.14 -2.99 1.98
N LEU A 113 -2.69 -1.87 1.41
CA LEU A 113 -1.57 -1.89 0.47
C LEU A 113 -0.26 -2.24 1.17
N ALA A 114 -0.01 -1.66 2.35
CA ALA A 114 1.16 -2.00 3.17
C ALA A 114 1.21 -3.49 3.55
N GLN A 115 0.06 -4.07 3.94
CA GLN A 115 -0.05 -5.51 4.21
C GLN A 115 0.19 -6.35 2.95
N ALA A 116 -0.29 -5.91 1.78
CA ALA A 116 -0.05 -6.61 0.52
C ALA A 116 1.45 -6.64 0.15
N ALA A 117 2.22 -5.63 0.57
CA ALA A 117 3.68 -5.59 0.41
C ALA A 117 4.36 -6.71 1.20
N ALA A 118 3.97 -6.90 2.47
CA ALA A 118 4.56 -7.91 3.35
C ALA A 118 4.28 -9.37 2.93
N VAL A 119 3.19 -9.61 2.20
CA VAL A 119 2.84 -10.96 1.74
C VAL A 119 3.70 -11.39 0.52
N ALA A 120 4.45 -10.47 -0.10
CA ALA A 120 5.29 -10.78 -1.26
C ALA A 120 6.58 -11.55 -0.92
N ASP A 121 7.00 -11.56 0.35
CA ASP A 121 8.15 -12.32 0.83
C ASP A 121 7.74 -13.45 1.79
N GLU A 122 8.30 -14.64 1.58
CA GLU A 122 7.90 -15.85 2.32
C GLU A 122 8.60 -15.99 3.68
N LYS A 123 9.53 -15.10 4.04
CA LYS A 123 10.46 -15.31 5.18
C LYS A 123 10.65 -14.17 6.19
N LEU A 124 10.18 -12.94 5.96
CA LEU A 124 10.56 -11.77 6.79
C LEU A 124 9.43 -11.06 7.56
N LYS A 125 8.46 -11.82 8.10
CA LYS A 125 7.26 -11.29 8.76
C LYS A 125 7.49 -10.30 9.93
N ASP A 126 8.54 -10.46 10.73
CA ASP A 126 8.70 -9.67 11.97
C ASP A 126 9.10 -8.21 11.73
N ILE A 127 9.88 -7.93 10.69
CA ILE A 127 10.31 -6.56 10.38
C ILE A 127 9.24 -5.80 9.59
N GLU A 128 8.55 -6.50 8.70
CA GLU A 128 7.39 -6.00 7.96
C GLU A 128 6.23 -5.66 8.91
N ASN A 129 5.95 -6.51 9.89
CA ASN A 129 4.93 -6.25 10.92
C ASN A 129 5.25 -4.99 11.74
N LYS A 130 6.53 -4.70 12.01
CA LYS A 130 6.94 -3.45 12.67
C LYS A 130 6.73 -2.24 11.77
N ALA A 131 6.98 -2.36 10.47
CA ALA A 131 6.70 -1.29 9.51
C ALA A 131 5.19 -1.02 9.39
N ILE A 132 4.38 -2.07 9.29
CA ILE A 132 2.91 -1.99 9.27
C ILE A 132 2.37 -1.33 10.56
N ALA A 133 2.93 -1.69 11.73
CA ALA A 133 2.54 -1.08 12.99
C ALA A 133 2.83 0.43 13.01
N LYS A 134 3.99 0.87 12.51
CA LYS A 134 4.31 2.30 12.37
C LYS A 134 3.36 3.01 11.41
N ILE A 135 2.96 2.38 10.32
CA ILE A 135 1.98 2.93 9.37
C ILE A 135 0.61 3.08 10.06
N CYS A 136 0.18 2.09 10.84
CA CYS A 136 -1.03 2.20 11.67
C CYS A 136 -0.96 3.42 12.60
N GLU A 137 0.15 3.62 13.31
CA GLU A 137 0.36 4.77 14.19
C GLU A 137 0.30 6.10 13.43
N MET A 138 0.89 6.18 12.23
CA MET A 138 0.82 7.36 11.35
C MET A 138 -0.62 7.70 10.96
N LEU A 139 -1.44 6.69 10.67
CA LEU A 139 -2.85 6.83 10.30
C LEU A 139 -3.78 7.02 11.52
N GLY A 140 -3.25 6.90 12.75
CA GLY A 140 -4.04 6.94 13.97
C GLY A 140 -4.91 5.69 14.19
N LEU A 141 -4.51 4.56 13.62
CA LEU A 141 -5.13 3.24 13.75
C LEU A 141 -4.48 2.45 14.90
N ASP A 142 -5.19 1.44 15.41
CA ASP A 142 -4.66 0.50 16.39
C ASP A 142 -3.94 -0.65 15.66
N PRO A 143 -2.61 -0.79 15.78
CA PRO A 143 -1.86 -1.86 15.12
C PRO A 143 -2.34 -3.27 15.46
N LYS A 144 -3.03 -3.48 16.58
CA LYS A 144 -3.52 -4.82 16.97
C LYS A 144 -4.76 -5.25 16.18
N LYS A 145 -5.36 -4.35 15.41
CA LYS A 145 -6.54 -4.62 14.57
C LYS A 145 -6.16 -4.95 13.12
N TYR A 146 -4.89 -4.84 12.76
CA TYR A 146 -4.34 -4.98 11.41
C TYR A 146 -3.12 -5.92 11.45
#